data_AF-A0ABD4QKW4-F1
#
_entry.id   AF-A0ABD4QKW4-F1
#
_cell.length_a   1.000
_cell.length_b   1.000
_cell.length_c   1.000
_cell.angle_alpha   90.00
_cell.angle_beta   90.00
_cell.angle_gamma   90.00
#
_symmetry.space_group_name_H-M   'P 1'
#
loop_
_entity.id
_entity.type
_entity.pdbx_description
1 polymer ?
#
loop_
_entity_poly.entity_id
_entity_poly.type
_entity_poly.pdbx_seq_one_letter_code
_entity_poly.pdbx_strand_id
1 'polypeptide(L)'
;MKNIIKIICVLVLVIAISVILLILQFDKKKESNDAGGRNIVEEREKSDQEKAEEFAEKMKPKIEEHLHKRDIHHFIKTITFEKGVTINPMGDIMIDGYVNDEPEKYGFSASLQYRAKKIGSMSYDPDLSDRFENWDDFDPQVKEDFLNSLSEKEREQYLKDIGEKE
;
A
#
# COMPACT_ATOMS: atom_id res chain seq x y z
N MET A 1 -14.69 65.58 -30.75
CA MET A 1 -14.35 64.81 -29.53
C MET A 1 -14.67 63.31 -29.64
N LYS A 2 -15.87 62.91 -30.08
CA LYS A 2 -16.26 61.48 -30.21
C LYS A 2 -15.31 60.62 -31.05
N ASN A 3 -14.82 61.14 -32.18
CA ASN A 3 -13.91 60.39 -33.06
C ASN A 3 -12.48 60.29 -32.52
N ILE A 4 -12.02 61.29 -31.76
CA ILE A 4 -10.70 61.29 -31.11
C ILE A 4 -10.68 60.25 -29.98
N ILE A 5 -11.75 60.18 -29.18
CA ILE A 5 -11.91 59.16 -28.13
C ILE A 5 -11.92 57.75 -28.74
N LYS A 6 -12.60 57.54 -29.88
CA LYS A 6 -12.58 56.26 -30.59
C LYS A 6 -11.17 55.87 -31.06
N ILE A 7 -10.41 56.81 -31.61
CA ILE A 7 -9.03 56.56 -32.07
C ILE A 7 -8.12 56.20 -30.88
N ILE A 8 -8.26 56.90 -29.76
CA ILE A 8 -7.48 56.61 -28.54
C ILE A 8 -7.86 55.23 -27.97
N CYS A 9 -9.14 54.88 -27.93
CA CYS A 9 -9.58 53.55 -27.48
C CYS A 9 -9.03 52.42 -28.36
N VAL A 10 -8.97 52.62 -29.68
CA VAL A 10 -8.38 51.63 -30.61
C VAL A 10 -6.88 51.50 -30.38
N LEU A 11 -6.16 52.61 -30.17
CA LEU A 11 -4.72 52.59 -29.85
C LEU A 11 -4.43 51.84 -28.55
N VAL A 12 -5.23 52.07 -27.50
CA VAL A 12 -5.09 51.36 -26.21
C VAL A 12 -5.35 49.86 -26.36
N LEU A 13 -6.34 49.47 -27.18
CA LEU A 13 -6.63 48.05 -27.46
C LEU A 13 -5.47 47.36 -28.18
N VAL A 14 -4.84 48.01 -29.17
CA VAL A 14 -3.68 47.45 -29.88
C VAL A 14 -2.49 47.27 -28.93
N ILE A 15 -2.25 48.24 -28.04
CA ILE A 15 -1.18 48.15 -27.04
C ILE A 15 -1.47 47.02 -26.05
N ALA A 16 -2.71 46.87 -25.58
CA ALA A 16 -3.09 45.78 -24.68
C ALA A 16 -2.89 44.40 -25.31
N ILE A 17 -3.29 44.22 -26.58
CA ILE A 17 -3.07 42.97 -27.32
C ILE A 17 -1.58 42.69 -27.51
N SER A 18 -0.78 43.73 -27.84
CA SER A 18 0.68 43.62 -27.94
C SER A 18 1.33 43.18 -26.63
N VAL A 19 0.89 43.71 -25.49
CA VAL A 19 1.40 43.34 -24.17
C VAL A 19 1.02 41.91 -23.80
N ILE A 20 -0.22 41.50 -24.08
CA ILE A 20 -0.68 40.11 -23.87
C ILE A 20 0.14 39.13 -24.72
N LEU A 21 0.41 39.45 -25.99
CA LEU A 21 1.26 38.63 -26.87
C LEU A 21 2.71 38.58 -26.37
N LEU A 22 3.25 39.67 -25.83
CA LEU A 22 4.58 39.71 -25.21
C LEU A 22 4.66 38.84 -23.95
N ILE A 23 3.64 38.86 -23.08
CA ILE A 23 3.57 38.01 -21.89
C ILE A 23 3.48 36.52 -22.29
N LEU A 24 2.64 36.19 -23.27
CA LEU A 24 2.55 34.82 -23.82
C LEU A 24 3.86 34.34 -24.47
N GLN A 25 4.63 35.24 -25.10
CA GLN A 25 5.97 34.93 -25.59
C GLN A 25 7.00 34.81 -24.46
N PHE A 26 6.88 35.59 -23.38
CA PHE A 26 7.75 35.50 -22.21
C PHE A 26 7.56 34.19 -21.42
N ASP A 27 6.31 33.72 -21.28
CA ASP A 27 6.01 32.40 -20.70
C ASP A 27 6.58 31.27 -21.55
N LYS A 28 6.48 31.35 -22.89
CA LYS A 28 7.16 30.42 -23.81
C LYS A 28 8.69 30.48 -23.75
N LYS A 29 9.27 31.64 -23.45
CA LYS A 29 10.73 31.85 -23.46
C LYS A 29 11.41 31.39 -22.17
N LYS A 30 10.67 31.28 -21.05
CA LYS A 30 11.18 30.61 -19.84
C LYS A 30 11.42 29.10 -20.04
N GLU A 31 10.79 28.49 -21.04
CA GLU A 31 11.00 27.07 -21.42
C GLU A 31 12.12 26.85 -22.45
N SER A 32 12.73 27.89 -23.04
CA SER A 32 13.56 27.71 -24.25
C SER A 32 15.01 28.20 -24.16
N ASN A 33 15.55 28.40 -22.96
CA ASN A 33 16.97 28.74 -22.76
C ASN A 33 17.72 27.66 -21.96
N ASP A 34 17.39 26.38 -22.18
CA ASP A 34 18.32 25.30 -21.91
C ASP A 34 18.76 24.67 -23.22
N ALA A 35 20.06 24.43 -23.32
CA ALA A 35 20.73 23.94 -24.49
C ALA A 35 20.38 22.46 -24.72
N GLY A 36 19.69 22.16 -25.82
CA GLY A 36 19.61 20.80 -26.39
C GLY A 36 18.58 19.86 -25.75
N GLY A 37 17.60 19.44 -26.56
CA GLY A 37 16.67 18.36 -26.21
C GLY A 37 15.21 18.82 -26.20
N ARG A 38 14.33 18.04 -26.83
CA ARG A 38 12.88 18.31 -26.89
C ARG A 38 12.30 18.21 -25.48
N ASN A 39 11.73 19.30 -24.95
CA ASN A 39 10.85 19.24 -23.79
C ASN A 39 9.50 18.65 -24.22
N ILE A 40 9.47 17.34 -24.36
CA ILE A 40 8.27 16.54 -24.15
C ILE A 40 8.07 16.58 -22.63
N VAL A 41 6.89 16.95 -22.13
CA VAL A 41 6.54 16.61 -20.74
C VAL A 41 6.42 15.09 -20.75
N GLU A 42 7.55 14.40 -20.61
CA GLU A 42 7.60 12.97 -20.41
C GLU A 42 6.92 12.76 -19.06
N GLU A 43 5.71 12.19 -19.08
CA GLU A 43 5.18 11.54 -17.88
C GLU A 43 6.30 10.63 -17.38
N ARG A 44 6.93 11.00 -16.26
CA ARG A 44 8.00 10.21 -15.67
C ARG A 44 7.42 8.82 -15.46
N GLU A 45 7.89 7.85 -16.24
CA GLU A 45 7.47 6.47 -16.07
C GLU A 45 7.77 6.09 -14.61
N LYS A 46 6.73 5.62 -13.91
CA LYS A 46 6.88 5.16 -12.52
C LYS A 46 7.96 4.09 -12.47
N SER A 47 8.84 4.19 -11.47
CA SER A 47 9.78 3.13 -11.15
C SER A 47 9.04 1.83 -10.81
N ASP A 48 9.71 0.70 -10.98
CA ASP A 48 9.11 -0.59 -10.63
C ASP A 48 8.75 -0.68 -9.14
N GLN A 49 9.51 0.01 -8.29
CA GLN A 49 9.21 0.15 -6.86
C GLN A 49 7.91 0.94 -6.63
N GLU A 50 7.73 2.11 -7.26
CA GLU A 50 6.49 2.89 -7.13
C GLU A 50 5.26 2.12 -7.63
N LYS A 51 5.41 1.35 -8.72
CA LYS A 51 4.34 0.47 -9.22
C LYS A 51 4.02 -0.65 -8.23
N ALA A 52 5.04 -1.20 -7.57
CA ALA A 52 4.87 -2.26 -6.57
C ALA A 52 4.15 -1.75 -5.33
N GLU A 53 4.55 -0.58 -4.81
CA GLU A 53 3.92 0.07 -3.66
C GLU A 53 2.45 0.43 -3.96
N GLU A 54 2.16 1.01 -5.13
CA GLU A 54 0.78 1.31 -5.51
C GLU A 54 -0.10 0.05 -5.62
N PHE A 55 0.45 -1.03 -6.18
CA PHE A 55 -0.26 -2.30 -6.27
C PHE A 55 -0.48 -2.93 -4.90
N ALA A 56 0.53 -2.88 -4.04
CA ALA A 56 0.48 -3.36 -2.68
C ALA A 56 -0.60 -2.68 -1.85
N GLU A 57 -0.67 -1.35 -1.89
CA GLU A 57 -1.73 -0.57 -1.22
C GLU A 57 -3.14 -1.00 -1.68
N LYS A 58 -3.32 -1.26 -2.97
CA LYS A 58 -4.61 -1.75 -3.52
C LYS A 58 -4.94 -3.17 -3.07
N MET A 59 -3.94 -3.95 -2.67
CA MET A 59 -4.11 -5.35 -2.26
C MET A 59 -4.29 -5.51 -0.76
N LYS A 60 -3.97 -4.52 0.07
CA LYS A 60 -4.17 -4.56 1.53
C LYS A 60 -5.56 -5.03 1.97
N PRO A 61 -6.68 -4.51 1.41
CA PRO A 61 -8.01 -4.99 1.82
C PRO A 61 -8.24 -6.49 1.55
N LYS A 62 -7.64 -7.04 0.50
CA LYS A 62 -7.72 -8.48 0.20
C LYS A 62 -6.88 -9.31 1.15
N ILE A 63 -5.76 -8.77 1.64
CA ILE A 63 -4.92 -9.41 2.65
C ILE A 63 -5.67 -9.44 3.99
N GLU A 64 -6.27 -8.32 4.40
CA GLU A 64 -7.12 -8.24 5.60
C GLU A 64 -8.28 -9.25 5.52
N GLU A 65 -8.97 -9.32 4.39
CA GLU A 65 -10.04 -10.31 4.17
C GLU A 65 -9.51 -11.75 4.29
N HIS A 66 -8.32 -12.04 3.73
CA HIS A 66 -7.71 -13.36 3.81
C HIS A 66 -7.34 -13.72 5.26
N LEU A 67 -6.75 -12.79 6.01
CA LEU A 67 -6.42 -12.96 7.42
C LEU A 67 -7.67 -13.26 8.26
N HIS A 68 -8.73 -12.46 8.12
CA HIS A 68 -9.96 -12.66 8.88
C HIS A 68 -10.73 -13.93 8.50
N LYS A 69 -10.58 -14.44 7.27
CA LYS A 69 -11.12 -15.75 6.90
C LYS A 69 -10.38 -16.91 7.55
N ARG A 70 -9.07 -16.75 7.79
CA ARG A 70 -8.24 -17.75 8.48
C ARG A 70 -8.42 -17.69 10.00
N ASP A 71 -8.76 -16.52 10.52
CA ASP A 71 -9.01 -16.24 11.93
C ASP A 71 -10.39 -16.75 12.41
N ILE A 72 -10.51 -18.07 12.52
CA ILE A 72 -11.74 -18.73 12.98
C ILE A 72 -12.10 -18.42 14.44
N HIS A 73 -11.10 -18.04 15.25
CA HIS A 73 -11.27 -17.77 16.69
C HIS A 73 -11.48 -16.28 16.99
N HIS A 74 -11.55 -15.43 15.96
CA HIS A 74 -11.65 -13.97 16.10
C HIS A 74 -10.52 -13.38 16.95
N PHE A 75 -9.32 -13.94 16.88
CA PHE A 75 -8.13 -13.49 17.59
C PHE A 75 -7.65 -12.11 17.11
N ILE A 76 -7.74 -11.82 15.81
CA ILE A 76 -7.25 -10.59 15.21
C ILE A 76 -8.17 -9.41 15.59
N LYS A 77 -7.59 -8.41 16.25
CA LYS A 77 -8.24 -7.15 16.61
C LYS A 77 -7.71 -5.97 15.81
N THR A 78 -6.41 -5.94 15.56
CA THR A 78 -5.73 -4.93 14.75
C THR A 78 -4.81 -5.59 13.73
N ILE A 79 -4.68 -4.98 12.56
CA ILE A 79 -3.74 -5.37 11.51
C ILE A 79 -2.91 -4.14 11.18
N THR A 80 -1.59 -4.28 11.22
CA THR A 80 -0.64 -3.22 10.88
C THR A 80 0.27 -3.70 9.77
N PHE A 81 0.30 -2.95 8.67
CA PHE A 81 1.22 -3.21 7.56
C PHE A 81 2.52 -2.45 7.79
N GLU A 82 3.65 -3.13 7.57
CA GLU A 82 4.96 -2.48 7.59
C GLU A 82 5.11 -1.52 6.41
N LYS A 83 6.06 -0.60 6.52
CA LYS A 83 6.29 0.43 5.50
C LYS A 83 7.12 -0.12 4.35
N GLY A 84 6.65 0.15 3.14
CA GLY A 84 7.33 -0.22 1.91
C GLY A 84 7.05 -1.67 1.50
N VAL A 85 7.64 -2.07 0.38
CA VAL A 85 7.53 -3.42 -0.16
C VAL A 85 8.86 -3.87 -0.71
N THR A 86 9.08 -5.18 -0.75
CA THR A 86 10.26 -5.78 -1.39
C THR A 86 9.82 -6.55 -2.63
N ILE A 87 10.55 -6.42 -3.73
CA ILE A 87 10.35 -7.25 -4.93
C ILE A 87 11.34 -8.41 -4.85
N ASN A 88 10.84 -9.64 -4.78
CA ASN A 88 11.70 -10.82 -4.72
C ASN A 88 12.30 -11.16 -6.11
N PRO A 89 13.30 -12.06 -6.20
CA PRO A 89 13.91 -12.43 -7.49
C PRO A 89 12.96 -13.04 -8.52
N MET A 90 11.79 -13.56 -8.09
CA MET A 90 10.74 -14.06 -8.98
C MET A 90 9.81 -12.96 -9.49
N GLY A 91 9.97 -11.73 -8.99
CA GLY A 91 9.16 -10.56 -9.34
C GLY A 91 7.85 -10.45 -8.57
N ASP A 92 7.66 -11.25 -7.51
CA ASP A 92 6.54 -11.07 -6.60
C ASP A 92 6.83 -9.93 -5.62
N ILE A 93 5.77 -9.22 -5.23
CA ILE A 93 5.82 -8.09 -4.31
C ILE A 93 5.49 -8.62 -2.91
N MET A 94 6.44 -8.51 -1.99
CA MET A 94 6.32 -8.91 -0.60
C MET A 94 5.80 -7.73 0.22
N ILE A 95 4.72 -7.97 0.97
CA ILE A 95 4.19 -7.05 1.97
C ILE A 95 4.25 -7.76 3.32
N ASP A 96 4.91 -7.12 4.28
CA ASP A 96 5.01 -7.61 5.64
C ASP A 96 4.07 -6.82 6.56
N GLY A 97 3.70 -7.43 7.68
CA GLY A 97 2.83 -6.83 8.67
C GLY A 97 2.71 -7.71 9.90
N TYR A 98 1.93 -7.24 10.86
CA TYR A 98 1.66 -7.95 12.10
C TYR A 98 0.26 -7.64 12.61
N VAL A 99 -0.22 -8.46 13.54
CA VAL A 99 -1.53 -8.27 14.19
C VAL A 99 -1.39 -7.97 15.68
N ASN A 100 -2.44 -7.37 16.24
CA ASN A 100 -2.58 -7.10 17.69
C ASN A 100 -1.42 -6.31 18.30
N ASP A 101 -0.74 -5.49 17.48
CA ASP A 101 0.39 -4.66 17.88
C ASP A 101 1.61 -5.41 18.47
N GLU A 102 1.78 -6.68 18.10
CA GLU A 102 2.84 -7.57 18.59
C GLU A 102 3.72 -8.09 17.42
N PRO A 103 4.60 -7.24 16.86
CA PRO A 103 5.41 -7.56 15.68
C PRO A 103 6.42 -8.70 15.89
N GLU A 104 6.80 -8.99 17.14
CA GLU A 104 7.78 -10.05 17.45
C GLU A 104 7.14 -11.45 17.53
N LYS A 105 5.81 -11.53 17.56
CA LYS A 105 5.07 -12.79 17.75
C LYS A 105 4.08 -13.08 16.64
N TYR A 106 3.39 -12.04 16.17
CA TYR A 106 2.23 -12.19 15.30
C TYR A 106 2.43 -11.56 13.94
N GLY A 107 3.60 -11.78 13.34
CA GLY A 107 3.95 -11.35 12.00
C GLY A 107 3.31 -12.20 10.90
N PHE A 108 3.12 -11.57 9.75
CA PHE A 108 2.74 -12.22 8.50
C PHE A 108 3.49 -11.60 7.32
N SER A 109 3.66 -12.39 6.26
CA SER A 109 4.19 -11.92 4.98
C SER A 109 3.29 -12.39 3.84
N ALA A 110 2.89 -11.46 2.98
CA ALA A 110 2.08 -11.73 1.80
C ALA A 110 2.92 -11.57 0.52
N SER A 111 3.03 -12.64 -0.26
CA SER A 111 3.58 -12.59 -1.61
C SER A 111 2.48 -12.27 -2.61
N LEU A 112 2.63 -11.18 -3.36
CA LEU A 112 1.67 -10.74 -4.37
C LEU A 112 2.20 -10.91 -5.79
N GLN A 113 1.43 -11.62 -6.60
CA GLN A 113 1.76 -11.86 -8.00
C GLN A 113 1.25 -10.71 -8.86
N TYR A 114 2.11 -9.74 -9.19
CA TYR A 114 1.74 -8.52 -9.91
C TYR A 114 0.99 -8.79 -11.23
N ARG A 115 1.50 -9.72 -12.04
CA ARG A 115 0.90 -10.08 -13.35
C ARG A 115 -0.47 -10.74 -13.21
N ALA A 116 -0.63 -11.59 -12.20
CA ALA A 116 -1.87 -12.32 -11.93
C ALA A 116 -2.87 -11.53 -11.07
N LYS A 117 -2.46 -10.37 -10.53
CA LYS A 117 -3.26 -9.47 -9.69
C LYS A 117 -3.90 -10.16 -8.48
N LYS A 118 -3.17 -11.09 -7.85
CA LYS A 118 -3.65 -11.91 -6.73
C LYS A 118 -2.60 -12.06 -5.64
N ILE A 119 -3.04 -12.49 -4.46
CA ILE A 119 -2.18 -13.03 -3.43
C ILE A 119 -1.69 -14.40 -3.93
N GLY A 120 -0.37 -14.56 -4.05
CA GLY A 120 0.28 -15.81 -4.43
C GLY A 120 0.35 -16.78 -3.26
N SER A 121 0.87 -16.29 -2.14
CA SER A 121 0.97 -17.03 -0.87
C SER A 121 0.98 -16.07 0.31
N MET A 122 0.66 -16.60 1.49
CA MET A 122 0.90 -15.94 2.77
C MET A 122 1.63 -16.89 3.70
N SER A 123 2.56 -16.34 4.48
CA SER A 123 3.22 -17.01 5.60
C SER A 123 2.96 -16.24 6.88
N TYR A 124 3.09 -16.93 8.01
CA TYR A 124 2.78 -16.41 9.33
C TYR A 124 3.86 -16.87 10.29
N ASP A 125 4.11 -16.08 11.32
CA ASP A 125 4.90 -16.55 12.47
C ASP A 125 4.21 -17.76 13.13
N PRO A 126 4.99 -18.68 13.73
CA PRO A 126 4.43 -19.87 14.37
C PRO A 126 3.31 -19.56 15.36
N ASP A 127 3.53 -18.60 16.27
CA ASP A 127 2.56 -18.24 17.30
C ASP A 127 1.23 -17.76 16.71
N LEU A 128 1.26 -17.00 15.60
CA LEU A 128 0.05 -16.57 14.89
C LEU A 128 -0.60 -17.74 14.15
N SER A 129 0.19 -18.60 13.51
CA SER A 129 -0.35 -19.78 12.82
C SER A 129 -1.09 -20.70 13.79
N ASP A 130 -0.57 -20.88 15.00
CA ASP A 130 -1.21 -21.70 16.04
C ASP A 130 -2.57 -21.11 16.48
N ARG A 131 -2.77 -19.79 16.38
CA ARG A 131 -4.08 -19.14 16.66
C ARG A 131 -5.09 -19.28 15.52
N PHE A 132 -4.68 -19.81 14.37
CA PHE A 132 -5.59 -20.13 13.29
C PHE A 132 -5.95 -21.61 13.24
N GLU A 133 -5.36 -22.43 14.12
CA GLU A 133 -5.55 -23.87 14.10
C GLU A 133 -6.97 -24.24 14.53
N ASN A 134 -7.59 -25.13 13.77
CA ASN A 134 -8.90 -25.69 14.11
C ASN A 134 -8.70 -27.03 14.82
N TRP A 135 -8.62 -27.01 16.15
CA TRP A 135 -8.34 -28.22 16.91
C TRP A 135 -9.40 -29.33 16.78
N ASP A 136 -10.60 -29.01 16.30
CA ASP A 136 -11.64 -30.00 16.00
C ASP A 136 -11.25 -30.93 14.84
N ASP A 137 -10.27 -30.55 14.01
CA ASP A 137 -9.75 -31.35 12.90
C ASP A 137 -8.70 -32.39 13.34
N PHE A 138 -8.30 -32.38 14.62
CA PHE A 138 -7.25 -33.25 15.17
C PHE A 138 -7.80 -34.19 16.24
N ASP A 139 -7.02 -35.23 16.56
CA ASP A 139 -7.28 -36.03 17.76
C ASP A 139 -7.14 -35.12 18.99
N PRO A 140 -8.07 -35.17 19.97
CA PRO A 140 -7.98 -34.39 21.20
C PRO A 140 -6.64 -34.51 21.93
N GLN A 141 -5.96 -35.66 21.81
CA GLN A 141 -4.65 -35.87 22.40
C GLN A 141 -3.59 -34.94 21.80
N VAL A 142 -3.68 -34.60 20.50
CA VAL A 142 -2.72 -33.68 19.85
C VAL A 142 -2.85 -32.28 20.43
N LYS A 143 -4.09 -31.81 20.63
CA LYS A 143 -4.36 -30.53 21.28
C LYS A 143 -3.81 -30.52 22.71
N GLU A 144 -4.09 -31.56 23.50
CA GLU A 144 -3.60 -31.64 24.87
C GLU A 144 -2.07 -31.73 24.95
N ASP A 145 -1.43 -32.50 24.07
CA ASP A 145 0.03 -32.60 24.01
C ASP A 145 0.66 -31.24 23.66
N PHE A 146 0.07 -30.48 22.73
CA PHE A 146 0.46 -29.11 22.43
C PHE A 146 0.29 -28.19 23.64
N LEU A 147 -0.90 -28.18 24.27
CA LEU A 147 -1.18 -27.32 25.42
C LEU A 147 -0.27 -27.63 26.61
N ASN A 148 0.09 -28.90 26.83
CA ASN A 148 1.01 -29.35 27.88
C ASN A 148 2.49 -29.05 27.55
N SER A 149 2.81 -28.73 26.31
CA SER A 149 4.16 -28.28 25.92
C SER A 149 4.43 -26.81 26.27
N LEU A 150 3.36 -26.02 26.49
CA LEU A 150 3.42 -24.62 26.87
C LEU A 150 3.68 -24.45 28.37
N SER A 151 4.26 -23.32 28.79
CA SER A 151 4.21 -22.95 30.20
C SER A 151 2.78 -22.61 30.63
N GLU A 152 2.48 -22.67 31.94
CA GLU A 152 1.14 -22.36 32.48
C GLU A 152 0.61 -21.00 31.98
N LYS A 153 1.48 -19.97 31.94
CA LYS A 153 1.11 -18.63 31.48
C LYS A 153 0.82 -18.57 29.98
N GLU A 154 1.61 -19.28 29.17
CA GLU A 154 1.42 -19.35 27.73
C GLU A 154 0.14 -20.11 27.39
N ARG A 155 -0.15 -21.19 28.12
CA ARG A 155 -1.39 -21.96 27.98
C ARG A 155 -2.62 -21.12 28.31
N GLU A 156 -2.63 -20.43 29.44
CA GLU A 156 -3.75 -19.56 29.85
C GLU A 156 -4.01 -18.47 28.79
N GLN A 157 -2.95 -17.82 28.31
CA GLN A 157 -3.07 -16.80 27.27
C GLN A 157 -3.52 -17.40 25.93
N TYR A 158 -2.99 -18.57 25.53
CA TYR A 158 -3.39 -19.28 24.32
C TYR A 158 -4.89 -19.60 24.32
N LEU A 159 -5.39 -20.22 25.39
CA LEU A 159 -6.80 -20.57 25.51
C LEU A 159 -7.68 -19.32 25.43
N LYS A 160 -7.29 -18.25 26.13
CA LYS A 160 -7.99 -16.97 26.06
C LYS A 160 -8.00 -16.38 24.65
N ASP A 161 -6.88 -16.47 23.93
CA ASP A 161 -6.76 -15.97 22.55
C ASP A 161 -7.71 -16.69 21.60
N ILE A 162 -7.87 -18.02 21.78
CA ILE A 162 -8.78 -18.83 20.97
C ILE A 162 -10.22 -18.88 21.51
N GLY A 163 -10.54 -18.10 22.54
CA GLY A 163 -11.89 -18.01 23.12
C GLY A 163 -12.29 -19.20 24.01
N GLU A 164 -11.34 -20.06 24.36
CA GLU A 164 -11.52 -21.17 25.28
C GLU A 164 -11.18 -20.74 26.73
N LYS A 165 -11.69 -21.52 27.69
CA LYS A 165 -11.35 -21.39 29.10
C LYS A 165 -10.84 -22.75 29.57
N GLU A 166 -9.85 -22.74 30.47
CA GLU A 166 -9.47 -23.93 31.23
C GLU A 166 -10.66 -24.55 31.98
#